data_AF-A0A6G1K5M4-F1
#
_entry.id   AF-A0A6G1K5M4-F1
#
_cell.length_a   1.000
_cell.length_b   1.000
_cell.length_c   1.000
_cell.angle_alpha   90.00
_cell.angle_beta   90.00
_cell.angle_gamma   90.00
#
_symmetry.space_group_name_H-M   'P 1'
#
loop_
_entity.id
_entity.type
_entity.pdbx_description
1 polymer ?
#
loop_
_entity_poly.entity_id
_entity_poly.type
_entity_poly.pdbx_seq_one_letter_code
_entity_poly.pdbx_strand_id
1 'polypeptide(L)'
;MVAMGGGPEAPLRQGETRRHLLLCVLPWPEKDAEKSIAAIKDEFPNLDVHYIPEPFFEKHEDRGKVAVPEELQKHADFIATLSWLPETTSKVPNLKFIQCFSAGINLLAEHPVYKDSDIPFTTASGVHGPQIAEWVVMTDLIHSHRYLTLYEAQKQKEWQQAKGMDIEDRVGKRVGILGYGSIGRQGKSRSFLYTSSGFVYSSKDLARVAKAMGMDVIAYTASPRPTPESRRDDGFIVPGTGDPDGVFPSAWYSGTDKESLHDFLRQGIDLLVLAVPLT
;
A
#
# COMPACT_ATOMS: atom_id res chain seq x y z
N MET A 1 8.17 15.64 -9.23
CA MET A 1 6.76 15.30 -8.95
C MET A 1 6.60 15.40 -7.44
N VAL A 2 5.95 16.45 -6.94
CA VAL A 2 5.80 16.67 -5.50
C VAL A 2 4.64 15.79 -5.02
N ALA A 3 4.93 14.78 -4.20
CA ALA A 3 3.89 14.02 -3.52
C ALA A 3 3.23 14.95 -2.50
N MET A 4 1.98 15.35 -2.77
CA MET A 4 1.17 16.15 -1.86
C MET A 4 0.47 15.20 -0.88
N GLY A 5 1.18 14.79 0.18
CA GLY A 5 0.56 14.12 1.32
C GLY A 5 -0.24 15.13 2.15
N GLY A 6 -1.56 15.16 1.99
CA GLY A 6 -2.46 15.99 2.78
C GLY A 6 -2.68 15.40 4.17
N GLY A 7 -1.78 15.71 5.11
CA GLY A 7 -2.05 15.52 6.54
C GLY A 7 -2.98 16.62 7.09
N PRO A 8 -3.39 16.52 8.37
CA PRO A 8 -4.23 17.51 9.07
C PRO A 8 -3.58 18.91 9.18
N GLU A 9 -2.38 19.11 8.64
CA GLU A 9 -1.66 20.38 8.64
C GLU A 9 -1.84 21.20 7.34
N ALA A 10 -2.63 20.72 6.38
CA ALA A 10 -2.91 21.48 5.16
C ALA A 10 -3.77 22.72 5.48
N PRO A 11 -3.32 23.95 5.21
CA PRO A 11 -4.08 25.14 5.56
C PRO A 11 -5.40 25.19 4.77
N LEU A 12 -6.52 25.20 5.49
CA LEU A 12 -7.84 25.53 4.93
C LEU A 12 -7.72 26.91 4.27
N ARG A 13 -7.95 26.99 2.95
CA ARG A 13 -8.01 28.27 2.24
C ARG A 13 -9.22 29.04 2.73
N GLN A 14 -9.01 29.92 3.72
CA GLN A 14 -10.05 30.84 4.18
C GLN A 14 -10.50 31.72 3.01
N GLY A 15 -11.79 31.66 2.66
CA GLY A 15 -12.42 32.54 1.65
C GLY A 15 -12.88 31.87 0.35
N GLU A 16 -12.73 30.56 0.17
CA GLU A 16 -13.30 29.87 -1.01
C GLU A 16 -14.83 29.73 -0.88
N THR A 17 -15.60 30.51 -1.64
CA THR A 17 -17.07 30.46 -1.65
C THR A 17 -17.66 29.41 -2.60
N ARG A 18 -16.82 28.83 -3.47
CA ARG A 18 -17.21 27.78 -4.40
C ARG A 18 -17.30 26.45 -3.66
N ARG A 19 -18.45 25.78 -3.78
CA ARG A 19 -18.56 24.37 -3.40
C ARG A 19 -17.82 23.50 -4.41
N HIS A 20 -17.06 22.53 -3.91
CA HIS A 20 -16.40 21.53 -4.75
C HIS A 20 -17.15 20.20 -4.66
N LEU A 21 -17.03 19.38 -5.70
CA LEU A 21 -17.63 18.04 -5.72
C LEU A 21 -16.57 16.94 -5.63
N LEU A 22 -16.67 16.11 -4.58
CA LEU A 22 -16.03 14.81 -4.49
C LEU A 22 -17.00 13.71 -4.96
N LEU A 23 -16.66 13.09 -6.08
CA LEU A 23 -17.38 11.94 -6.63
C LEU A 23 -16.71 10.64 -6.17
N CYS A 24 -17.36 9.91 -5.27
CA CYS A 24 -16.92 8.61 -4.78
C CYS A 24 -17.55 7.49 -5.63
N VAL A 25 -16.74 6.75 -6.37
CA VAL A 25 -17.15 5.55 -7.12
C VAL A 25 -16.36 4.36 -6.61
N LEU A 26 -16.93 3.66 -5.62
CA LEU A 26 -16.22 2.68 -4.81
C LEU A 26 -17.01 1.37 -4.67
N PRO A 27 -16.34 0.21 -4.57
CA PRO A 27 -17.01 -1.08 -4.67
C PRO A 27 -17.57 -1.60 -3.34
N TRP A 28 -17.78 -0.71 -2.37
CA TRP A 28 -18.41 -1.01 -1.09
C TRP A 28 -19.72 -0.22 -0.93
N PRO A 29 -20.70 -0.76 -0.18
CA PRO A 29 -21.91 -0.05 0.17
C PRO A 29 -21.64 1.32 0.82
N GLU A 30 -22.45 2.33 0.51
CA GLU A 30 -22.32 3.68 1.09
C GLU A 30 -22.36 3.66 2.62
N LYS A 31 -23.20 2.78 3.21
CA LYS A 31 -23.31 2.59 4.66
C LYS A 31 -21.97 2.28 5.35
N ASP A 32 -21.07 1.59 4.66
CA ASP A 32 -19.77 1.20 5.23
C ASP A 32 -18.79 2.37 5.19
N ALA A 33 -19.06 3.38 4.35
CA ALA A 33 -18.29 4.62 4.22
C ALA A 33 -18.88 5.81 5.00
N GLU A 34 -20.06 5.69 5.61
CA GLU A 34 -20.78 6.79 6.30
C GLU A 34 -19.89 7.55 7.29
N LYS A 35 -19.13 6.84 8.11
CA LYS A 35 -18.22 7.46 9.09
C LYS A 35 -17.14 8.30 8.42
N SER A 36 -16.53 7.79 7.36
CA SER A 36 -15.49 8.49 6.62
C SER A 36 -16.06 9.68 5.85
N ILE A 37 -17.25 9.53 5.25
CA ILE A 37 -17.95 10.62 4.56
C ILE A 37 -18.32 11.72 5.55
N ALA A 38 -18.80 11.37 6.74
CA ALA A 38 -19.11 12.34 7.79
C ALA A 38 -17.86 13.11 8.23
N ALA A 39 -16.74 12.42 8.45
CA ALA A 39 -15.47 13.06 8.80
C ALA A 39 -14.96 14.00 7.69
N ILE A 40 -15.07 13.61 6.42
CA ILE A 40 -14.70 14.46 5.28
C ILE A 40 -15.58 15.72 5.23
N LYS A 41 -16.90 15.58 5.43
CA LYS A 41 -17.83 16.73 5.42
C LYS A 41 -17.61 17.68 6.59
N ASP A 42 -17.25 17.14 7.76
CA ASP A 42 -16.92 17.92 8.96
C ASP A 42 -15.63 18.74 8.76
N GLU A 43 -14.57 18.10 8.23
CA GLU A 43 -13.28 18.75 7.95
C GLU A 43 -13.37 19.75 6.77
N PHE A 44 -14.15 19.41 5.74
CA PHE A 44 -14.28 20.19 4.50
C PHE A 44 -15.74 20.63 4.27
N PRO A 45 -16.23 21.69 4.95
CA PRO A 45 -17.64 22.09 4.90
C PRO A 45 -18.10 22.60 3.52
N ASN A 46 -17.18 22.96 2.63
CA ASN A 46 -17.45 23.38 1.25
C ASN A 46 -17.31 22.24 0.22
N LEU A 47 -17.17 20.99 0.69
CA LEU A 47 -17.06 19.81 -0.16
C LEU A 47 -18.37 19.01 -0.15
N ASP A 48 -19.07 19.03 -1.27
CA ASP A 48 -20.19 18.12 -1.49
C ASP A 48 -19.64 16.74 -1.86
N VAL A 49 -20.20 15.69 -1.25
CA VAL A 49 -19.79 14.29 -1.50
C VAL A 49 -20.97 13.55 -2.12
N HIS A 50 -20.76 13.04 -3.34
CA HIS A 50 -21.70 12.12 -4.00
C HIS A 50 -21.10 10.72 -4.06
N TYR A 51 -21.83 9.75 -3.51
CA TYR A 51 -21.42 8.35 -3.47
C TYR A 51 -22.20 7.52 -4.47
N ILE A 52 -21.49 6.76 -5.30
CA ILE A 52 -22.05 5.80 -6.25
C ILE A 52 -21.41 4.44 -5.93
N PRO A 53 -22.18 3.49 -5.34
CA PRO A 53 -21.66 2.16 -5.07
C PRO A 53 -21.45 1.43 -6.40
N GLU A 54 -20.22 0.99 -6.61
CA GLU A 54 -19.89 0.04 -7.68
C GLU A 54 -20.17 -1.38 -7.17
N PRO A 55 -20.84 -2.26 -7.93
CA PRO A 55 -20.92 -3.66 -7.55
C PRO A 55 -19.51 -4.27 -7.50
N PHE A 56 -19.18 -4.98 -6.43
CA PHE A 56 -17.92 -5.71 -6.39
C PHE A 56 -17.99 -6.92 -7.34
N PHE A 57 -17.29 -6.84 -8.47
CA PHE A 57 -17.22 -7.95 -9.42
C PHE A 57 -16.06 -8.90 -9.11
N GLU A 58 -16.35 -10.20 -9.07
CA GLU A 58 -15.33 -11.25 -8.94
C GLU A 58 -14.37 -11.24 -10.12
N LYS A 59 -14.88 -11.05 -11.34
CA LYS A 59 -14.07 -10.91 -12.55
C LYS A 59 -13.55 -9.49 -12.68
N HIS A 60 -12.24 -9.36 -12.88
CA HIS A 60 -11.57 -8.07 -13.04
C HIS A 60 -12.09 -7.27 -14.25
N GLU A 61 -12.44 -7.94 -15.33
CA GLU A 61 -12.93 -7.34 -16.58
C GLU A 61 -14.24 -6.57 -16.40
N ASP A 62 -15.02 -6.91 -15.38
CA ASP A 62 -16.34 -6.33 -15.14
C ASP A 62 -16.30 -5.14 -14.19
N ARG A 63 -15.16 -4.91 -13.54
CA ARG A 63 -14.92 -3.74 -12.69
C ARG A 63 -14.80 -2.46 -13.52
N GLY A 64 -15.15 -1.34 -12.91
CA GLY A 64 -15.13 0.00 -13.51
C GLY A 64 -16.29 0.27 -14.47
N LYS A 65 -17.28 -0.62 -14.60
CA LYS A 65 -18.37 -0.50 -15.59
C LYS A 65 -19.66 0.13 -15.06
N VAL A 66 -19.61 0.82 -13.92
CA VAL A 66 -20.80 1.49 -13.36
C VAL A 66 -21.15 2.77 -14.14
N ALA A 67 -22.44 2.95 -14.39
CA ALA A 67 -22.96 4.15 -15.04
C ALA A 67 -22.96 5.32 -14.04
N VAL A 68 -22.14 6.33 -14.33
CA VAL A 68 -22.09 7.57 -13.57
C VAL A 68 -22.79 8.67 -14.37
N PRO A 69 -23.78 9.39 -13.81
CA PRO A 69 -24.45 10.49 -14.50
C PRO A 69 -23.47 11.54 -15.05
N GLU A 70 -23.66 11.95 -16.31
CA GLU A 70 -22.76 12.88 -17.00
C GLU A 70 -22.65 14.24 -16.28
N GLU A 71 -23.76 14.71 -15.70
CA GLU A 71 -23.77 15.96 -14.93
C GLU A 71 -22.88 15.88 -13.68
N LEU A 72 -22.80 14.72 -13.01
CA LEU A 72 -21.88 14.55 -11.88
C LEU A 72 -20.42 14.53 -12.35
N GLN A 73 -20.14 13.90 -13.49
CA GLN A 73 -18.79 13.89 -14.07
C GLN A 73 -18.33 15.31 -14.44
N LYS A 74 -19.20 16.10 -15.08
CA LYS A 74 -18.87 17.48 -15.49
C LYS A 74 -18.51 18.39 -14.33
N HIS A 75 -19.20 18.23 -13.19
CA HIS A 75 -19.03 19.07 -12.01
C HIS A 75 -17.98 18.53 -11.02
N ALA A 76 -17.50 17.30 -11.19
CA ALA A 76 -16.54 16.71 -10.27
C ALA A 76 -15.21 17.48 -10.28
N ASP A 77 -14.82 18.00 -9.10
CA ASP A 77 -13.49 18.56 -8.87
C ASP A 77 -12.52 17.45 -8.41
N PHE A 78 -13.05 16.40 -7.77
CA PHE A 78 -12.27 15.27 -7.24
C PHE A 78 -13.00 13.95 -7.50
N ILE A 79 -12.24 12.89 -7.79
CA ILE A 79 -12.77 11.52 -7.87
C ILE A 79 -12.07 10.65 -6.85
N ALA A 80 -12.85 9.88 -6.08
CA ALA A 80 -12.36 8.80 -5.23
C ALA A 80 -12.80 7.46 -5.82
N THR A 81 -11.85 6.58 -6.16
CA THR A 81 -12.17 5.32 -6.85
C THR A 81 -11.22 4.16 -6.54
N LEU A 82 -11.59 2.95 -6.93
CA LEU A 82 -10.71 1.77 -6.97
C LEU A 82 -10.43 1.32 -8.42
N SER A 83 -11.47 1.22 -9.24
CA SER A 83 -11.42 0.65 -10.59
C SER A 83 -12.13 1.48 -11.66
N TRP A 84 -12.92 2.48 -11.28
CA TRP A 84 -13.71 3.27 -12.22
C TRP A 84 -12.95 4.51 -12.67
N LEU A 85 -12.99 4.80 -13.97
CA LEU A 85 -12.50 6.05 -14.54
C LEU A 85 -13.52 6.57 -15.57
N PRO A 86 -13.61 7.90 -15.77
CA PRO A 86 -14.40 8.45 -16.86
C PRO A 86 -13.83 7.98 -18.19
N GLU A 87 -14.67 7.70 -19.18
CA GLU A 87 -14.22 7.20 -20.49
C GLU A 87 -13.17 8.12 -21.14
N THR A 88 -13.35 9.43 -21.01
CA THR A 88 -12.46 10.45 -21.55
C THR A 88 -12.35 11.63 -20.58
N THR A 89 -11.24 12.36 -20.65
CA THR A 89 -11.01 13.57 -19.86
C THR A 89 -12.01 14.69 -20.18
N SER A 90 -12.57 14.71 -21.39
CA SER A 90 -13.61 15.67 -21.79
C SER A 90 -14.89 15.56 -20.97
N LYS A 91 -15.19 14.41 -20.36
CA LYS A 91 -16.35 14.25 -19.46
C LYS A 91 -16.14 14.89 -18.08
N VAL A 92 -14.89 15.21 -17.73
CA VAL A 92 -14.50 15.69 -16.40
C VAL A 92 -13.63 16.97 -16.49
N PRO A 93 -14.14 18.05 -17.11
CA PRO A 93 -13.34 19.23 -17.46
C PRO A 93 -12.83 20.03 -16.25
N ASN A 94 -13.42 19.85 -15.07
CA ASN A 94 -13.05 20.55 -13.83
C ASN A 94 -12.16 19.72 -12.88
N LEU A 95 -11.84 18.48 -13.27
CA LEU A 95 -11.20 17.52 -12.38
C LEU A 95 -9.77 17.94 -12.02
N LYS A 96 -9.51 18.02 -10.72
CA LYS A 96 -8.23 18.45 -10.15
C LYS A 96 -7.30 17.30 -9.85
N PHE A 97 -7.82 16.17 -9.36
CA PHE A 97 -7.08 14.92 -9.16
C PHE A 97 -8.01 13.73 -8.93
N ILE A 98 -7.44 12.53 -9.02
CA ILE A 98 -8.10 11.25 -8.75
C ILE A 98 -7.39 10.56 -7.59
N GLN A 99 -8.12 10.25 -6.52
CA GLN A 99 -7.68 9.45 -5.39
C GLN A 99 -8.05 7.97 -5.60
N CYS A 100 -7.04 7.12 -5.73
CA CYS A 100 -7.20 5.67 -5.73
C CYS A 100 -7.22 5.13 -4.29
N PHE A 101 -8.23 4.33 -3.95
CA PHE A 101 -8.36 3.60 -2.67
C PHE A 101 -7.55 2.30 -2.65
N SER A 102 -6.39 2.33 -3.30
CA SER A 102 -5.41 1.25 -3.34
C SER A 102 -4.01 1.85 -3.32
N ALA A 103 -3.06 1.09 -2.80
CA ALA A 103 -1.64 1.48 -2.87
C ALA A 103 -1.03 1.21 -4.26
N GLY A 104 -1.56 0.26 -5.03
CA GLY A 104 -1.19 -0.02 -6.42
C GLY A 104 -2.32 0.31 -7.40
N ILE A 105 -1.98 0.80 -8.60
CA ILE A 105 -2.93 1.28 -9.62
C ILE A 105 -2.86 0.48 -10.92
N ASN A 106 -2.36 -0.75 -10.86
CA ASN A 106 -2.12 -1.61 -12.02
C ASN A 106 -3.39 -1.83 -12.88
N LEU A 107 -4.57 -1.84 -12.25
CA LEU A 107 -5.86 -1.97 -12.92
C LEU A 107 -6.19 -0.78 -13.83
N LEU A 108 -5.64 0.41 -13.51
CA LEU A 108 -5.88 1.66 -14.23
C LEU A 108 -4.74 2.03 -15.17
N ALA A 109 -3.61 1.32 -15.09
CA ALA A 109 -2.37 1.67 -15.79
C ALA A 109 -2.51 1.72 -17.32
N GLU A 110 -3.45 0.95 -17.88
CA GLU A 110 -3.69 0.90 -19.32
C GLU A 110 -4.77 1.89 -19.78
N HIS A 111 -5.48 2.54 -18.86
CA HIS A 111 -6.61 3.41 -19.17
C HIS A 111 -6.15 4.75 -19.78
N PRO A 112 -6.82 5.29 -20.83
CA PRO A 112 -6.42 6.53 -21.48
C PRO A 112 -6.32 7.73 -20.54
N VAL A 113 -7.25 7.87 -19.58
CA VAL A 113 -7.18 8.93 -18.55
C VAL A 113 -5.88 8.86 -17.74
N TYR A 114 -5.36 7.65 -17.47
CA TYR A 114 -4.10 7.51 -16.76
C TYR A 114 -2.88 7.72 -17.67
N LYS A 115 -2.94 7.25 -18.92
CA LYS A 115 -1.80 7.30 -19.85
C LYS A 115 -1.59 8.64 -20.53
N ASP A 116 -2.70 9.28 -20.91
CA ASP A 116 -2.73 10.33 -21.92
C ASP A 116 -3.21 11.68 -21.35
N SER A 117 -3.39 11.78 -20.02
CA SER A 117 -3.79 13.02 -19.36
C SER A 117 -2.79 13.50 -18.32
N ASP A 118 -2.84 14.80 -18.04
CA ASP A 118 -2.07 15.45 -16.98
C ASP A 118 -2.82 15.48 -15.64
N ILE A 119 -3.94 14.76 -15.52
CA ILE A 119 -4.70 14.70 -14.26
C ILE A 119 -3.85 13.98 -13.20
N PRO A 120 -3.56 14.62 -12.05
CA PRO A 120 -2.84 13.97 -10.97
C PRO A 120 -3.58 12.75 -10.43
N PHE A 121 -2.86 11.64 -10.26
CA PHE A 121 -3.32 10.45 -9.54
C PHE A 121 -2.62 10.37 -8.18
N THR A 122 -3.41 10.14 -7.14
CA THR A 122 -2.95 9.85 -5.79
C THR A 122 -3.39 8.44 -5.38
N THR A 123 -2.65 7.82 -4.47
CA THR A 123 -2.89 6.44 -4.01
C THR A 123 -3.05 6.42 -2.49
N ALA A 124 -3.51 5.29 -1.95
CA ALA A 124 -3.54 5.04 -0.51
C ALA A 124 -2.22 4.42 -0.01
N SER A 125 -1.10 4.77 -0.63
CA SER A 125 0.22 4.23 -0.28
C SER A 125 0.64 4.64 1.14
N GLY A 126 1.16 3.69 1.92
CA GLY A 126 1.65 3.93 3.28
C GLY A 126 0.65 3.63 4.41
N VAL A 127 -0.66 3.57 4.12
CA VAL A 127 -1.68 3.35 5.18
C VAL A 127 -1.73 1.90 5.71
N HIS A 128 -1.24 0.93 4.93
CA HIS A 128 -1.36 -0.51 5.23
C HIS A 128 -0.16 -1.09 5.98
N GLY A 129 0.87 -0.28 6.26
CA GLY A 129 2.12 -0.76 6.81
C GLY A 129 2.01 -1.51 8.14
N PRO A 130 1.31 -0.95 9.14
CA PRO A 130 1.13 -1.61 10.43
C PRO A 130 0.48 -2.99 10.30
N GLN A 131 -0.66 -3.11 9.61
CA GLN A 131 -1.38 -4.39 9.51
C GLN A 131 -0.57 -5.46 8.77
N ILE A 132 0.25 -5.05 7.78
CA ILE A 132 1.08 -5.98 7.03
C ILE A 132 2.29 -6.43 7.84
N ALA A 133 2.90 -5.52 8.61
CA ALA A 133 3.98 -5.88 9.53
C ALA A 133 3.50 -6.93 10.54
N GLU A 134 2.30 -6.75 11.11
CA GLU A 134 1.67 -7.74 11.98
C GLU A 134 1.49 -9.10 11.28
N TRP A 135 0.99 -9.10 10.04
CA TRP A 135 0.79 -10.34 9.29
C TRP A 135 2.09 -11.08 8.99
N VAL A 136 3.15 -10.37 8.60
CA VAL A 136 4.46 -10.96 8.33
C VAL A 136 5.04 -11.58 9.59
N VAL A 137 5.01 -10.86 10.71
CA VAL A 137 5.51 -11.37 11.99
C VAL A 137 4.71 -12.59 12.46
N MET A 138 3.38 -12.54 12.34
CA MET A 138 2.52 -13.67 12.68
C MET A 138 2.87 -14.92 11.85
N THR A 139 3.00 -14.78 10.53
CA THR A 139 3.30 -15.91 9.65
C THR A 139 4.72 -16.46 9.87
N ASP A 140 5.69 -15.59 10.15
CA ASP A 140 7.04 -15.99 10.54
C ASP A 140 7.05 -16.79 11.87
N LEU A 141 6.32 -16.32 12.88
CA LEU A 141 6.20 -17.02 14.16
C LEU A 141 5.47 -18.36 14.02
N ILE A 142 4.40 -18.41 13.24
CA ILE A 142 3.69 -19.67 12.93
C ILE A 142 4.64 -20.70 12.30
N HIS A 143 5.50 -20.26 11.39
CA HIS A 143 6.44 -21.13 10.70
C HIS A 143 7.61 -21.58 11.59
N SER A 144 8.27 -20.63 12.26
CA SER A 144 9.44 -20.87 13.11
C SER A 144 9.13 -21.72 14.33
N HIS A 145 7.96 -21.53 14.94
CA HIS A 145 7.56 -22.24 16.17
C HIS A 145 6.73 -23.50 15.90
N ARG A 146 6.65 -23.96 14.64
CA ARG A 146 5.89 -25.16 14.24
C ARG A 146 4.44 -25.13 14.72
N TYR A 147 3.85 -23.94 14.81
CA TYR A 147 2.56 -23.73 15.49
C TYR A 147 1.46 -24.62 14.91
N LEU A 148 1.36 -24.71 13.57
CA LEU A 148 0.34 -25.55 12.92
C LEU A 148 0.47 -27.02 13.29
N THR A 149 1.70 -27.54 13.38
CA THR A 149 1.95 -28.93 13.77
C THR A 149 1.54 -29.20 15.22
N LEU A 150 1.91 -28.29 16.13
CA LEU A 150 1.55 -28.40 17.54
C LEU A 150 0.04 -28.23 17.75
N TYR A 151 -0.60 -27.35 16.97
CA TYR A 151 -2.05 -27.14 16.98
C TYR A 151 -2.82 -28.39 16.54
N GLU A 152 -2.37 -29.09 15.49
CA GLU A 152 -2.99 -30.35 15.09
C GLU A 152 -2.79 -31.47 16.12
N ALA A 153 -1.61 -31.56 16.75
CA ALA A 153 -1.38 -32.49 17.86
C ALA A 153 -2.32 -32.20 19.05
N GLN A 154 -2.51 -30.91 19.39
CA GLN A 154 -3.42 -30.48 20.45
C GLN A 154 -4.86 -30.91 20.17
N LYS A 155 -5.36 -30.76 18.93
CA LYS A 155 -6.70 -31.24 18.54
C LYS A 155 -6.89 -32.73 18.76
N GLN A 156 -5.83 -33.51 18.56
CA GLN A 156 -5.81 -34.96 18.78
C GLN A 156 -5.57 -35.32 20.26
N LYS A 157 -5.42 -34.32 21.14
CA LYS A 157 -5.08 -34.47 22.56
C LYS A 157 -3.73 -35.16 22.77
N GLU A 158 -2.81 -34.98 21.82
CA GLU A 158 -1.47 -35.55 21.85
C GLU A 158 -0.43 -34.52 22.32
N TRP A 159 0.45 -34.94 23.23
CA TRP A 159 1.60 -34.14 23.65
C TRP A 159 2.85 -34.50 22.82
N GLN A 160 3.12 -33.74 21.77
CA GLN A 160 4.25 -33.98 20.85
C GLN A 160 5.47 -33.10 21.17
N GLN A 161 6.01 -33.21 22.40
CA GLN A 161 7.11 -32.36 22.89
C GLN A 161 8.29 -32.28 21.93
N ALA A 162 8.72 -33.42 21.37
CA ALA A 162 9.88 -33.48 20.49
C ALA A 162 9.78 -32.57 19.27
N LYS A 163 8.55 -32.33 18.77
CA LYS A 163 8.33 -31.42 17.63
C LYS A 163 8.46 -29.94 17.99
N GLY A 164 8.40 -29.60 19.28
CA GLY A 164 8.58 -28.25 19.80
C GLY A 164 9.96 -28.01 20.43
N MET A 165 10.88 -28.97 20.38
CA MET A 165 12.24 -28.80 20.95
C MET A 165 13.24 -28.21 19.98
N ASP A 166 12.99 -28.29 18.67
CA ASP A 166 13.83 -27.74 17.60
C ASP A 166 13.19 -26.46 17.03
N ILE A 167 13.23 -25.40 17.83
CA ILE A 167 12.69 -24.07 17.49
C ILE A 167 13.82 -23.06 17.64
N GLU A 168 13.93 -22.17 16.65
CA GLU A 168 14.83 -21.03 16.72
C GLU A 168 14.01 -19.75 16.92
N ASP A 169 14.38 -18.97 17.94
CA ASP A 169 13.87 -17.61 18.07
C ASP A 169 14.46 -16.69 16.99
N ARG A 170 14.00 -15.44 16.96
CA ARG A 170 14.40 -14.45 15.95
C ARG A 170 15.51 -13.51 16.43
N VAL A 171 16.00 -13.64 17.66
CA VAL A 171 17.05 -12.76 18.18
C VAL A 171 18.35 -13.04 17.42
N GLY A 172 18.96 -12.00 16.85
CA GLY A 172 20.17 -12.09 16.05
C GLY A 172 19.98 -12.70 14.65
N LYS A 173 18.76 -13.13 14.29
CA LYS A 173 18.42 -13.59 12.93
C LYS A 173 18.34 -12.41 11.98
N ARG A 174 18.51 -12.67 10.68
CA ARG A 174 18.51 -11.64 9.64
C ARG A 174 17.23 -11.69 8.80
N VAL A 175 16.52 -10.56 8.75
CA VAL A 175 15.45 -10.32 7.79
C VAL A 175 15.99 -9.54 6.58
N GLY A 176 15.77 -10.09 5.40
CA GLY A 176 16.05 -9.42 4.13
C GLY A 176 14.77 -8.90 3.52
N ILE A 177 14.68 -7.59 3.31
CA ILE A 177 13.49 -6.96 2.73
C ILE A 177 13.79 -6.53 1.30
N LEU A 178 13.18 -7.24 0.34
CA LEU A 178 13.25 -6.92 -1.07
C LEU A 178 12.14 -5.93 -1.44
N GLY A 179 12.52 -4.66 -1.63
CA GLY A 179 11.59 -3.55 -1.80
C GLY A 179 11.44 -2.74 -0.50
N TYR A 180 12.37 -1.82 -0.25
CA TYR A 180 12.36 -0.96 0.94
C TYR A 180 11.80 0.44 0.65
N GLY A 181 10.49 0.57 0.61
CA GLY A 181 9.80 1.83 0.33
C GLY A 181 8.33 1.78 0.69
N SER A 182 7.68 2.94 0.68
CA SER A 182 6.23 3.04 0.57
C SER A 182 5.85 2.61 -0.86
N ILE A 183 5.06 1.53 -1.04
CA ILE A 183 4.67 1.11 -2.39
C ILE A 183 3.81 2.21 -3.01
N GLY A 184 4.42 2.98 -3.92
CA GLY A 184 3.79 4.05 -4.71
C GLY A 184 4.68 4.57 -5.85
N ARG A 185 5.82 3.94 -6.17
CA ARG A 185 6.66 4.37 -7.28
C ARG A 185 6.18 3.78 -8.60
N GLN A 186 5.51 4.63 -9.36
CA GLN A 186 5.21 4.48 -10.79
C GLN A 186 6.48 4.09 -11.56
N GLY A 187 6.52 2.85 -12.02
CA GLY A 187 7.44 2.39 -13.06
C GLY A 187 6.62 1.62 -14.07
N LYS A 188 6.59 2.09 -15.32
CA LYS A 188 5.99 1.39 -16.46
C LYS A 188 6.63 0.00 -16.56
N SER A 189 5.95 -1.07 -16.18
CA SER A 189 6.25 -2.42 -16.66
C SER A 189 5.07 -3.37 -16.39
N ARG A 190 5.05 -4.45 -17.19
CA ARG A 190 3.95 -5.36 -17.50
C ARG A 190 3.88 -6.63 -16.60
N SER A 191 2.72 -6.78 -15.93
CA SER A 191 1.87 -7.99 -15.75
C SER A 191 2.50 -9.39 -15.48
N PHE A 192 2.26 -9.97 -14.28
CA PHE A 192 1.63 -11.31 -14.06
C PHE A 192 1.28 -11.59 -12.55
N LEU A 193 0.11 -12.18 -12.26
CA LEU A 193 -0.47 -12.41 -10.92
C LEU A 193 0.14 -13.60 -10.13
N TYR A 194 0.36 -13.46 -8.80
CA TYR A 194 -0.36 -14.15 -7.68
C TYR A 194 0.39 -14.04 -6.33
N THR A 195 -0.26 -13.48 -5.29
CA THR A 195 -0.27 -14.06 -3.93
C THR A 195 -1.71 -13.96 -3.40
N SER A 196 -2.17 -14.99 -2.69
CA SER A 196 -3.58 -15.25 -2.34
C SER A 196 -4.22 -14.27 -1.35
N SER A 197 -3.57 -13.16 -1.02
CA SER A 197 -4.10 -12.17 -0.07
C SER A 197 -4.11 -10.73 -0.58
N GLY A 198 -3.58 -10.41 -1.78
CA GLY A 198 -3.83 -9.12 -2.42
C GLY A 198 -3.41 -7.86 -1.63
N PHE A 199 -2.58 -7.97 -0.61
CA PHE A 199 -2.15 -6.84 0.21
C PHE A 199 -0.82 -6.26 -0.25
N VAL A 200 -0.79 -4.93 -0.32
CA VAL A 200 0.32 -4.12 -0.81
C VAL A 200 1.20 -3.68 0.37
N TYR A 201 2.43 -4.18 0.44
CA TYR A 201 3.37 -4.06 1.56
C TYR A 201 3.89 -2.63 1.84
N SER A 202 3.92 -2.21 3.12
CA SER A 202 4.94 -1.24 3.58
C SER A 202 5.99 -2.01 4.37
N SER A 203 7.21 -2.00 3.85
CA SER A 203 8.36 -2.73 4.40
C SER A 203 9.01 -2.05 5.60
N LYS A 204 8.68 -0.78 5.85
CA LYS A 204 9.30 0.04 6.88
C LYS A 204 8.78 -0.26 8.28
N ASP A 205 7.49 -0.49 8.41
CA ASP A 205 6.88 -0.96 9.65
C ASP A 205 7.44 -2.33 10.05
N LEU A 206 7.61 -3.23 9.07
CA LEU A 206 8.24 -4.51 9.30
C LEU A 206 9.66 -4.36 9.83
N ALA A 207 10.47 -3.48 9.24
CA ALA A 207 11.84 -3.24 9.70
C ALA A 207 11.88 -2.80 11.17
N ARG A 208 10.98 -1.90 11.57
CA ARG A 208 10.83 -1.48 12.95
C ARG A 208 10.49 -2.64 13.88
N VAL A 209 9.49 -3.46 13.52
CA VAL A 209 9.06 -4.58 14.35
C VAL A 209 10.16 -5.66 14.43
N ALA A 210 10.82 -5.97 13.32
CA ALA A 210 11.94 -6.89 13.29
C ALA A 210 13.09 -6.42 14.20
N LYS A 211 13.43 -5.13 14.19
CA LYS A 211 14.42 -4.57 15.13
C LYS A 211 13.96 -4.68 16.58
N ALA A 212 12.68 -4.46 16.86
CA ALA A 212 12.12 -4.66 18.19
C ALA A 212 12.18 -6.13 18.66
N MET A 213 12.12 -7.09 17.73
CA MET A 213 12.31 -8.52 17.98
C MET A 213 13.80 -8.94 18.08
N GLY A 214 14.73 -7.99 17.98
CA GLY A 214 16.17 -8.26 18.06
C GLY A 214 16.78 -8.82 16.77
N MET A 215 16.09 -8.70 15.63
CA MET A 215 16.60 -9.12 14.33
C MET A 215 17.57 -8.08 13.73
N ASP A 216 18.47 -8.55 12.88
CA ASP A 216 19.21 -7.72 11.93
C ASP A 216 18.36 -7.50 10.66
N VAL A 217 18.32 -6.28 10.15
CA VAL A 217 17.50 -5.93 8.98
C VAL A 217 18.43 -5.50 7.84
N ILE A 218 18.27 -6.09 6.66
CA ILE A 218 18.93 -5.61 5.44
C ILE A 218 17.89 -5.28 4.37
N ALA A 219 18.14 -4.23 3.61
CA ALA A 219 17.20 -3.69 2.62
C ALA A 219 17.74 -3.86 1.19
N TYR A 220 16.86 -4.15 0.25
CA TYR A 220 17.15 -4.15 -1.18
C TYR A 220 16.23 -3.19 -1.92
N THR A 221 16.79 -2.30 -2.74
CA THR A 221 16.03 -1.31 -3.53
C THR A 221 16.44 -1.30 -4.99
N ALA A 222 15.56 -0.87 -5.89
CA ALA A 222 15.92 -0.78 -7.31
C ALA A 222 17.06 0.23 -7.57
N SER A 223 17.05 1.36 -6.85
CA SER A 223 18.08 2.40 -6.94
C SER A 223 18.94 2.46 -5.68
N PRO A 224 20.24 2.81 -5.77
CA PRO A 224 21.12 2.96 -4.61
C PRO A 224 20.62 4.00 -3.60
N ARG A 225 20.84 3.73 -2.31
CA ARG A 225 20.51 4.62 -1.18
C ARG A 225 21.74 4.92 -0.29
N PRO A 226 22.78 5.58 -0.83
CA PRO A 226 24.08 5.70 -0.16
C PRO A 226 24.07 6.68 1.02
N THR A 227 23.20 7.69 1.03
CA THR A 227 23.16 8.74 2.07
C THR A 227 21.91 8.64 2.95
N PRO A 228 21.93 9.16 4.20
CA PRO A 228 20.74 9.26 5.04
C PRO A 228 19.56 9.94 4.33
N GLU A 229 19.81 11.03 3.60
CA GLU A 229 18.78 11.78 2.86
C GLU A 229 18.14 10.91 1.78
N SER A 230 18.93 10.08 1.11
CA SER A 230 18.40 9.16 0.09
C SER A 230 17.52 8.06 0.70
N ARG A 231 17.68 7.72 1.98
CA ARG A 231 16.94 6.64 2.67
C ARG A 231 15.61 7.09 3.27
N ARG A 232 15.42 8.41 3.43
CA ARG A 232 14.20 8.98 3.96
C ARG A 232 12.95 8.57 3.17
N ASP A 233 11.84 8.37 3.88
CA ASP A 233 10.52 8.32 3.23
C ASP A 233 10.00 9.73 2.98
N ASP A 234 9.53 9.97 1.77
CA ASP A 234 8.78 11.16 1.39
C ASP A 234 7.26 10.90 1.26
N GLY A 235 6.84 9.65 1.45
CA GLY A 235 5.43 9.23 1.43
C GLY A 235 4.72 9.40 2.77
N PHE A 236 3.41 9.16 2.75
CA PHE A 236 2.61 9.12 3.98
C PHE A 236 3.03 7.94 4.85
N ILE A 237 3.22 8.20 6.15
CA ILE A 237 3.49 7.20 7.17
C ILE A 237 2.46 7.38 8.27
N VAL A 238 1.87 6.28 8.75
CA VAL A 238 0.95 6.33 9.89
C VAL A 238 1.71 6.89 11.11
N PRO A 239 1.17 7.90 11.81
CA PRO A 239 1.86 8.52 12.93
C PRO A 239 2.34 7.49 13.96
N GLY A 240 3.61 7.60 14.34
CA GLY A 240 4.21 6.69 15.31
C GLY A 240 4.54 5.30 14.76
N THR A 241 4.54 5.09 13.43
CA THR A 241 4.92 3.83 12.77
C THR A 241 6.03 4.06 11.72
N GLY A 242 6.39 3.03 10.95
CA GLY A 242 7.33 3.12 9.83
C GLY A 242 8.79 3.34 10.21
N ASP A 243 9.57 3.82 9.22
CA ASP A 243 10.99 4.15 9.29
C ASP A 243 11.25 5.44 8.49
N PRO A 244 10.86 6.62 9.03
CA PRO A 244 10.91 7.88 8.29
C PRO A 244 12.33 8.24 7.82
N ASP A 245 13.35 7.93 8.63
CA ASP A 245 14.75 8.26 8.36
C ASP A 245 15.55 7.11 7.72
N GLY A 246 14.95 5.93 7.53
CA GLY A 246 15.63 4.79 6.92
C GLY A 246 16.79 4.25 7.78
N VAL A 247 16.62 4.24 9.11
CA VAL A 247 17.68 3.96 10.07
C VAL A 247 17.70 2.50 10.55
N PHE A 248 16.64 1.74 10.31
CA PHE A 248 16.57 0.36 10.79
C PHE A 248 17.46 -0.63 10.01
N PRO A 249 17.59 -0.55 8.67
CA PRO A 249 18.45 -1.45 7.94
C PRO A 249 19.92 -1.21 8.26
N SER A 250 20.63 -2.27 8.65
CA SER A 250 22.08 -2.25 8.90
C SER A 250 22.89 -2.21 7.60
N ALA A 251 22.33 -2.74 6.50
CA ALA A 251 22.92 -2.71 5.19
C ALA A 251 21.86 -2.46 4.09
N TRP A 252 22.30 -1.78 3.03
CA TRP A 252 21.50 -1.43 1.87
C TRP A 252 22.14 -2.00 0.61
N TYR A 253 21.36 -2.78 -0.12
CA TYR A 253 21.70 -3.38 -1.41
C TYR A 253 20.81 -2.75 -2.48
N SER A 254 21.28 -2.76 -3.72
CA SER A 254 20.49 -2.23 -4.81
C SER A 254 20.86 -2.79 -6.17
N GLY A 255 19.89 -2.80 -7.07
CA GLY A 255 20.09 -3.15 -8.47
C GLY A 255 18.82 -3.71 -9.11
N THR A 256 18.82 -3.80 -10.44
CA THR A 256 17.73 -4.42 -11.22
C THR A 256 18.19 -5.65 -12.00
N ASP A 257 19.48 -5.97 -11.95
CA ASP A 257 20.08 -7.13 -12.59
C ASP A 257 20.14 -8.33 -11.63
N LYS A 258 20.39 -9.51 -12.22
CA LYS A 258 20.42 -10.79 -11.50
C LYS A 258 21.61 -10.89 -10.54
N GLU A 259 22.74 -10.27 -10.86
CA GLU A 259 23.96 -10.35 -10.05
C GLU A 259 23.76 -9.61 -8.73
N SER A 260 23.28 -8.36 -8.80
CA SER A 260 22.91 -7.55 -7.64
C SER A 260 21.92 -8.26 -6.73
N LEU A 261 20.89 -8.90 -7.30
CA LEU A 261 19.92 -9.69 -6.53
C LEU A 261 20.59 -10.88 -5.83
N HIS A 262 21.43 -11.62 -6.54
CA HIS A 262 22.12 -12.77 -5.96
C HIS A 262 23.09 -12.34 -4.85
N ASP A 263 23.75 -11.19 -4.98
CA ASP A 263 24.61 -10.64 -3.94
C ASP A 263 23.84 -10.35 -2.65
N PHE A 264 22.62 -9.81 -2.76
CA PHE A 264 21.72 -9.64 -1.63
C PHE A 264 21.26 -10.97 -1.02
N LEU A 265 20.91 -11.95 -1.85
CA LEU A 265 20.42 -13.25 -1.36
C LEU A 265 21.50 -14.07 -0.65
N ARG A 266 22.78 -13.81 -0.92
CA ARG A 266 23.91 -14.49 -0.25
C ARG A 266 24.18 -14.01 1.17
N GLN A 267 23.46 -13.02 1.67
CA GLN A 267 23.74 -12.39 2.97
C GLN A 267 23.24 -13.19 4.20
N GLY A 268 22.97 -14.49 4.06
CA GLY A 268 22.50 -15.31 5.19
C GLY A 268 21.17 -14.84 5.74
N ILE A 269 20.17 -14.68 4.87
CA ILE A 269 18.83 -14.23 5.24
C ILE A 269 18.03 -15.41 5.83
N ASP A 270 17.54 -15.26 7.07
CA ASP A 270 16.66 -16.24 7.73
C ASP A 270 15.18 -16.02 7.38
N LEU A 271 14.78 -14.77 7.11
CA LEU A 271 13.45 -14.38 6.66
C LEU A 271 13.56 -13.45 5.45
N LEU A 272 13.16 -13.92 4.27
CA LEU A 272 13.09 -13.09 3.06
C LEU A 272 11.67 -12.56 2.88
N VAL A 273 11.54 -11.24 2.82
CA VAL A 273 10.26 -10.57 2.57
C VAL A 273 10.27 -9.91 1.21
N LEU A 274 9.32 -10.31 0.36
CA LEU A 274 9.12 -9.76 -0.98
C LEU A 274 8.07 -8.65 -0.91
N ALA A 275 8.55 -7.40 -0.91
CA ALA A 275 7.76 -6.18 -0.81
C ALA A 275 7.95 -5.27 -2.04
N VAL A 276 8.11 -5.88 -3.22
CA VAL A 276 8.21 -5.16 -4.51
C VAL A 276 6.85 -5.04 -5.19
N PRO A 277 6.59 -3.94 -5.91
CA PRO A 277 5.43 -3.88 -6.78
C PRO A 277 5.55 -4.93 -7.88
N LEU A 278 4.40 -5.44 -8.32
CA LEU A 278 4.33 -6.25 -9.52
C LEU A 278 4.54 -5.32 -10.73
N THR A 279 5.63 -5.55 -11.43
CA THR A 279 6.04 -4.88 -12.68
C THR A 279 6.20 -5.89 -13.78
#